data_AF-A0A182JK29-F1
#
_entry.id   AF-A0A182JK29-F1
#
_cell.length_a   1.000
_cell.length_b   1.000
_cell.length_c   1.000
_cell.angle_alpha   90.00
_cell.angle_beta   90.00
_cell.angle_gamma   90.00
#
_symmetry.space_group_name_H-M   'P 1'
#
loop_
_entity.id
_entity.type
_entity.pdbx_description
1 polymer ?
#
loop_
_entity_poly.entity_id
_entity_poly.type
_entity_poly.pdbx_seq_one_letter_code
_entity_poly.pdbx_strand_id
1 'polypeptide(L)'
;MSSHRSAFNISSEELTEVCLWMKSFHLSKEIKNFHRDLADGVLVAEILKLLYPKFVDLHNYPKCNSTQNKLNNWRTLNQKVLRRLNICLDEKMLLDLANGDNGVLEALLFELMAKQRLDSYKHCHYAEPAANILTLDGNKSDAETVHSEVQHPEE
;
A
#
# COMPACT_ATOMS: atom_id res chain seq x y z
N MET A 1 -23.15 -2.25 7.13
CA MET A 1 -22.91 -2.64 8.53
C MET A 1 -21.41 -2.86 8.68
N SER A 2 -20.70 -1.92 9.31
CA SER A 2 -19.25 -2.02 9.47
C SER A 2 -18.95 -2.96 10.63
N SER A 3 -18.30 -4.09 10.37
CA SER A 3 -17.82 -4.98 11.42
C SER A 3 -16.66 -4.30 12.15
N HIS A 4 -16.97 -3.57 13.22
CA HIS A 4 -15.97 -3.03 14.13
C HIS A 4 -15.34 -4.19 14.90
N ARG A 5 -14.28 -4.76 14.31
CA ARG A 5 -13.36 -5.68 14.98
C ARG A 5 -12.94 -5.03 16.30
N SER A 6 -13.08 -5.76 17.41
CA SER A 6 -12.63 -5.28 18.72
C SER A 6 -11.18 -4.82 18.62
N ALA A 7 -10.93 -3.55 18.97
CA ALA A 7 -9.93 -2.71 18.30
C ALA A 7 -8.46 -3.17 18.37
N PHE A 8 -8.15 -4.20 19.18
CA PHE A 8 -6.79 -4.69 19.43
C PHE A 8 -6.67 -6.22 19.48
N ASN A 9 -7.68 -6.99 19.05
CA ASN A 9 -7.62 -8.46 19.06
C ASN A 9 -7.22 -9.04 17.68
N ILE A 10 -5.92 -9.25 17.52
CA ILE A 10 -5.29 -10.04 16.45
C ILE A 10 -5.12 -11.49 16.92
N SER A 11 -5.33 -12.46 16.03
CA SER A 11 -5.10 -13.87 16.34
C SER A 11 -3.61 -14.23 16.28
N SER A 12 -3.19 -15.29 16.96
CA SER A 12 -1.80 -15.79 16.89
C SER A 12 -1.36 -16.13 15.45
N GLU A 13 -2.31 -16.54 14.60
CA GLU A 13 -2.08 -16.82 13.18
C GLU A 13 -1.84 -15.53 12.38
N GLU A 14 -2.68 -14.51 12.57
CA GLU A 14 -2.51 -13.19 11.94
C GLU A 14 -1.23 -12.49 12.41
N LEU A 15 -0.87 -12.64 13.69
CA LEU A 15 0.41 -12.14 14.22
C LEU A 15 1.59 -12.87 13.58
N THR A 16 1.45 -14.17 13.30
CA THR A 16 2.46 -14.94 12.55
C THR A 16 2.58 -14.45 11.10
N GLU A 17 1.47 -14.16 10.42
CA GLU A 17 1.48 -13.53 9.09
C GLU A 17 2.20 -12.18 9.12
N VAL A 18 1.90 -11.31 10.08
CA VAL A 18 2.56 -9.99 10.24
C VAL A 18 4.06 -10.18 10.46
N CYS A 19 4.47 -11.15 11.28
CA CYS A 19 5.89 -11.45 11.51
C CYS A 19 6.62 -11.94 10.25
N LEU A 20 5.98 -12.80 9.44
CA LEU A 20 6.54 -13.28 8.17
C LEU A 20 6.61 -12.16 7.13
N TRP A 21 5.56 -11.34 7.06
CA TRP A 21 5.49 -10.16 6.21
C TRP A 21 6.61 -9.15 6.56
N MET A 22 6.82 -8.84 7.84
CA MET A 22 7.91 -7.96 8.29
C MET A 22 9.30 -8.51 7.92
N LYS A 23 9.50 -9.83 7.99
CA LYS A 23 10.75 -10.50 7.58
C LYS A 23 11.01 -10.46 6.08
N SER A 24 10.01 -10.14 5.24
CA SER A 24 10.21 -9.98 3.80
C SER A 24 10.94 -8.68 3.41
N PHE A 25 11.03 -7.71 4.32
CA PHE A 25 11.69 -6.42 4.05
C PHE A 25 13.17 -6.44 4.40
N HIS A 26 14.00 -5.87 3.53
CA HIS A 26 15.41 -5.60 3.79
C HIS A 26 15.58 -4.33 4.65
N LEU A 27 15.40 -4.49 5.96
CA LEU A 27 15.50 -3.41 6.96
C LEU A 27 16.95 -3.16 7.41
N SER A 28 17.22 -2.00 8.02
CA SER A 28 18.56 -1.58 8.45
C SER A 28 19.14 -2.40 9.61
N LYS A 29 18.31 -3.15 10.33
CA LYS A 29 18.69 -4.07 11.41
C LYS A 29 17.73 -5.27 11.45
N GLU A 30 18.23 -6.40 11.92
CA GLU A 30 17.40 -7.55 12.30
C GLU A 30 16.47 -7.18 13.47
N ILE A 31 15.23 -7.68 13.42
CA ILE A 31 14.22 -7.51 14.47
C ILE A 31 14.30 -8.69 15.43
N LYS A 32 14.71 -8.45 16.68
CA LYS A 32 14.87 -9.50 17.71
C LYS A 32 13.73 -9.53 18.71
N ASN A 33 13.16 -8.37 19.01
CA ASN A 33 11.93 -8.21 19.78
C ASN A 33 11.14 -7.10 19.10
N PHE A 34 10.09 -7.44 18.36
CA PHE A 34 9.44 -6.47 17.49
C PHE A 34 8.82 -5.30 18.26
N HIS A 35 8.16 -5.54 19.40
CA HIS A 35 7.62 -4.48 20.26
C HIS A 35 8.68 -3.43 20.64
N ARG A 36 9.79 -3.89 21.25
CA ARG A 36 10.86 -3.00 21.69
C ARG A 36 11.61 -2.36 20.53
N ASP A 37 11.90 -3.13 19.48
CA ASP A 37 12.77 -2.71 18.40
C ASP A 37 12.06 -1.78 17.38
N LEU A 38 10.70 -1.77 17.37
CA LEU A 38 9.84 -0.85 16.60
C LEU A 38 9.27 0.31 17.43
N ALA A 39 9.32 0.30 18.76
CA ALA A 39 8.72 1.33 19.63
C ALA A 39 9.20 2.77 19.36
N ASP A 40 10.35 2.95 18.70
CA ASP A 40 10.86 4.27 18.27
C ASP A 40 10.30 4.76 16.92
N GLY A 41 9.46 3.96 16.26
CA GLY A 41 8.86 4.24 14.97
C GLY A 41 9.82 4.14 13.78
N VAL A 42 11.14 4.00 13.98
CA VAL A 42 12.13 4.11 12.90
C VAL A 42 12.03 2.92 11.94
N LEU A 43 11.90 1.70 12.46
CA LEU A 43 11.69 0.52 11.61
C LEU A 43 10.35 0.55 10.88
N VAL A 44 9.31 1.11 11.49
CA VAL A 44 8.01 1.28 10.81
C VAL A 44 8.12 2.34 9.70
N ALA A 45 8.91 3.39 9.91
CA ALA A 45 9.25 4.34 8.86
C ALA A 45 10.05 3.67 7.72
N GLU A 46 11.00 2.77 8.01
CA GLU A 46 11.72 2.00 6.99
C GLU A 46 10.78 1.12 6.15
N ILE A 47 9.89 0.34 6.78
CA ILE A 47 8.85 -0.45 6.09
C ILE A 47 7.99 0.47 5.21
N LEU A 48 7.45 1.56 5.77
CA LEU A 48 6.63 2.52 5.03
C LEU A 48 7.40 3.24 3.92
N LYS A 49 8.73 3.38 4.01
CA LYS A 49 9.58 3.95 2.95
C LYS A 49 9.71 3.00 1.77
N LEU A 50 9.79 1.69 2.02
CA LEU A 50 9.82 0.66 0.97
C LEU A 50 8.45 0.56 0.26
N LEU A 51 7.36 0.66 1.01
CA LEU A 51 5.99 0.58 0.48
C LEU A 51 5.51 1.85 -0.21
N TYR A 52 5.77 3.01 0.40
CA TYR A 52 5.27 4.31 -0.04
C TYR A 52 6.42 5.34 -0.10
N PRO A 53 7.40 5.19 -1.02
CA PRO A 53 8.62 6.01 -1.05
C PRO A 53 8.40 7.52 -1.11
N LYS A 54 7.24 7.96 -1.63
CA LYS A 54 6.84 9.37 -1.79
C LYS A 54 6.31 10.03 -0.51
N PHE A 55 5.94 9.25 0.52
CA PHE A 55 5.33 9.78 1.74
C PHE A 55 6.28 9.80 2.93
N VAL A 56 7.31 8.94 2.91
CA VAL A 56 8.29 8.84 4.00
C VAL A 56 9.60 9.51 3.60
N ASP A 57 10.17 10.27 4.52
CA ASP A 57 11.55 10.73 4.44
C ASP A 57 12.26 10.42 5.77
N LEU A 58 13.23 9.52 5.72
CA LEU A 58 13.82 8.85 6.88
C LEU A 58 14.58 9.80 7.81
N HIS A 59 15.05 10.95 7.32
CA HIS A 59 15.73 11.94 8.18
C HIS A 59 14.82 12.52 9.27
N ASN A 60 13.49 12.37 9.15
CA ASN A 60 12.51 12.83 10.14
C ASN A 60 12.40 11.88 11.35
N TYR A 61 13.01 10.70 11.32
CA TYR A 61 12.82 9.63 12.30
C TYR A 61 14.16 9.18 12.89
N PRO A 62 14.80 10.01 13.75
CA PRO A 62 16.02 9.61 14.43
C PRO A 62 15.75 8.48 15.43
N LYS A 63 16.68 7.52 15.50
CA LYS A 63 16.68 6.44 16.52
C LYS A 63 16.75 7.08 17.90
N CYS A 64 15.83 6.69 18.80
CA CYS A 64 15.72 7.33 20.10
C CYS A 64 15.16 6.42 21.20
N ASN A 65 15.67 6.61 22.43
CA ASN A 65 15.29 5.79 23.59
C ASN A 65 14.28 6.49 24.51
N SER A 66 14.25 7.83 24.55
CA SER A 66 13.31 8.62 25.36
C SER A 66 11.90 8.52 24.80
N THR A 67 10.92 8.16 25.65
CA THR A 67 9.49 8.08 25.30
C THR A 67 8.98 9.35 24.62
N GLN A 68 9.43 10.54 25.04
CA GLN A 68 9.02 11.80 24.42
C GLN A 68 9.48 11.92 22.95
N ASN A 69 10.67 11.42 22.63
CA ASN A 69 11.21 11.44 21.27
C ASN A 69 10.55 10.37 20.40
N LYS A 70 10.31 9.18 20.96
CA LYS A 70 9.52 8.12 20.31
C LYS A 70 8.12 8.62 19.94
N LEU A 71 7.44 9.28 20.88
CA LEU A 71 6.14 9.90 20.66
C LEU A 71 6.18 10.98 19.58
N ASN A 72 7.25 11.77 19.49
CA ASN A 72 7.43 12.74 18.41
C ASN A 72 7.64 12.06 17.04
N ASN A 73 8.38 10.94 16.97
CA ASN A 73 8.48 10.12 15.76
C ASN A 73 7.11 9.58 15.35
N TRP A 74 6.33 9.03 16.29
CA TRP A 74 4.98 8.50 16.04
C TRP A 74 3.97 9.57 15.60
N ARG A 75 3.95 10.74 16.25
CA ARG A 75 3.14 11.90 15.81
C ARG A 75 3.50 12.30 14.38
N THR A 76 4.79 12.33 14.04
CA THR A 76 5.28 12.68 12.70
C THR A 76 4.86 11.63 11.66
N LEU A 77 4.98 10.34 11.97
CA LEU A 77 4.48 9.24 11.12
C LEU A 77 2.97 9.37 10.89
N ASN A 78 2.20 9.60 11.96
CA ASN A 78 0.75 9.74 11.90
C ASN A 78 0.35 10.88 10.94
N GLN A 79 0.90 12.08 11.18
CA GLN A 79 0.58 13.27 10.41
C GLN A 79 1.05 13.22 8.94
N LYS A 80 2.27 12.75 8.69
CA LYS A 80 2.87 12.78 7.34
C LYS A 80 2.49 11.57 6.49
N VAL A 81 2.30 10.40 7.09
CA VAL A 81 2.20 9.10 6.39
C VAL A 81 0.87 8.41 6.65
N LEU A 82 0.55 8.03 7.89
CA LEU A 82 -0.59 7.16 8.20
C LEU A 82 -1.92 7.78 7.76
N ARG A 83 -2.11 9.09 7.99
CA ARG A 83 -3.33 9.80 7.54
C ARG A 83 -3.53 9.78 6.03
N ARG A 84 -2.46 9.64 5.22
CA ARG A 84 -2.55 9.47 3.76
C ARG A 84 -2.98 8.05 3.35
N LEU A 85 -2.81 7.07 4.23
CA LEU A 85 -3.27 5.68 4.08
C LEU A 85 -4.68 5.48 4.70
N ASN A 86 -5.36 6.57 5.07
CA ASN A 86 -6.61 6.59 5.84
C ASN A 86 -6.52 5.88 7.20
N ILE A 87 -5.34 5.84 7.81
CA ILE A 87 -5.11 5.36 9.18
C ILE A 87 -4.95 6.60 10.07
N CYS A 88 -5.76 6.71 11.13
CA CYS A 88 -5.71 7.83 12.06
C CYS A 88 -5.54 7.27 13.48
N LEU A 89 -4.39 7.55 14.10
CA LEU A 89 -4.14 7.20 15.49
C LEU A 89 -4.45 8.40 16.39
N ASP A 90 -5.07 8.16 17.53
CA ASP A 90 -5.26 9.16 18.58
C ASP A 90 -4.02 9.30 19.49
N GLU A 91 -3.99 10.33 20.34
CA GLU A 91 -2.83 10.62 21.19
C GLU A 91 -2.55 9.52 22.23
N LYS A 92 -3.58 8.75 22.64
CA LYS A 92 -3.39 7.61 23.54
C LYS A 92 -2.68 6.48 22.80
N MET A 93 -3.15 6.11 21.61
CA MET A 93 -2.52 5.10 20.76
C MET A 93 -1.07 5.46 20.43
N LEU A 94 -0.77 6.73 20.16
CA LEU A 94 0.60 7.19 19.90
C LEU A 94 1.50 7.06 21.15
N LEU A 95 0.96 7.31 22.34
CA LEU A 95 1.68 7.12 23.60
C LEU A 95 1.89 5.63 23.92
N ASP A 96 0.87 4.80 23.70
CA ASP A 96 0.96 3.34 23.85
C ASP A 96 2.06 2.78 22.93
N LEU A 97 2.09 3.18 21.65
CA LEU A 97 3.16 2.83 20.69
C LEU A 97 4.55 3.30 21.13
N ALA A 98 4.68 4.52 21.68
CA ALA A 98 5.94 5.06 22.18
C ALA A 98 6.45 4.30 23.43
N ASN A 99 5.53 3.78 24.25
CA ASN A 99 5.84 2.91 25.38
C ASN A 99 6.18 1.47 24.95
N GLY A 100 5.83 1.09 23.71
CA GLY A 100 6.01 -0.26 23.18
C GLY A 100 4.86 -1.20 23.55
N ASP A 101 3.64 -0.68 23.68
CA ASP A 101 2.45 -1.51 23.85
C ASP A 101 2.28 -2.49 22.68
N ASN A 102 2.01 -3.74 23.03
CA ASN A 102 1.95 -4.82 22.06
C ASN A 102 0.71 -4.70 21.16
N GLY A 103 -0.47 -4.50 21.74
CA GLY A 103 -1.75 -4.58 21.04
C GLY A 103 -1.93 -3.46 20.01
N VAL A 104 -1.54 -2.22 20.35
CA VAL A 104 -1.62 -1.10 19.40
C VAL A 104 -0.62 -1.26 18.24
N LEU A 105 0.59 -1.76 18.52
CA LEU A 105 1.62 -1.98 17.50
C LEU A 105 1.23 -3.10 16.54
N GLU A 106 0.77 -4.23 17.06
CA GLU A 106 0.28 -5.36 16.26
C GLU A 106 -0.89 -4.91 15.36
N ALA A 107 -1.88 -4.19 15.93
CA ALA A 107 -3.03 -3.66 15.20
C ALA A 107 -2.61 -2.77 14.02
N LEU A 108 -1.66 -1.86 14.26
CA LEU A 108 -1.12 -0.98 13.22
C LEU A 108 -0.39 -1.76 12.12
N LEU A 109 0.44 -2.74 12.48
CA LEU A 109 1.20 -3.53 11.50
C LEU A 109 0.30 -4.43 10.65
N PHE A 110 -0.74 -5.02 11.24
CA PHE A 110 -1.75 -5.79 10.50
C PHE A 110 -2.52 -4.92 9.52
N GLU A 111 -2.97 -3.73 9.94
CA GLU A 111 -3.65 -2.78 9.06
C GLU A 111 -2.74 -2.34 7.90
N LEU A 112 -1.45 -2.06 8.16
CA LEU A 112 -0.48 -1.72 7.11
C LEU A 112 -0.25 -2.88 6.12
N MET A 113 -0.17 -4.12 6.60
CA MET A 113 -0.07 -5.31 5.76
C MET A 113 -1.32 -5.48 4.88
N ALA A 114 -2.52 -5.32 5.45
CA ALA A 114 -3.79 -5.40 4.72
C ALA A 114 -3.90 -4.31 3.64
N LYS A 115 -3.49 -3.07 3.96
CA LYS A 115 -3.44 -1.94 3.02
C LYS A 115 -2.49 -2.21 1.86
N GLN A 116 -1.27 -2.69 2.13
CA GLN A 116 -0.33 -3.05 1.07
C GLN A 116 -0.93 -4.13 0.15
N ARG A 117 -1.46 -5.22 0.71
CA ARG A 117 -2.07 -6.31 -0.09
C ARG A 117 -3.17 -5.73 -1.00
N LEU A 118 -4.08 -4.92 -0.45
CA LEU A 118 -5.16 -4.26 -1.21
C LEU A 118 -4.64 -3.34 -2.32
N ASP A 119 -3.61 -2.54 -2.06
CA ASP A 119 -3.04 -1.62 -3.05
C ASP A 119 -2.26 -2.36 -4.15
N SER A 120 -1.63 -3.50 -3.82
CA SER A 120 -1.05 -4.41 -4.81
C SER A 120 -2.11 -4.99 -5.76
N TYR A 121 -3.29 -5.39 -5.24
CA TYR A 121 -4.41 -5.84 -6.08
C TYR A 121 -4.96 -4.73 -6.99
N LYS A 122 -5.00 -3.48 -6.54
CA LYS A 122 -5.36 -2.34 -7.42
C LYS A 122 -4.34 -2.15 -8.52
N HIS A 123 -3.04 -2.24 -8.21
CA HIS A 123 -2.00 -1.99 -9.20
C HIS A 123 -2.01 -3.02 -10.35
N CYS A 124 -2.31 -4.29 -10.08
CA CYS A 124 -2.44 -5.29 -11.15
C CYS A 124 -3.79 -5.25 -11.90
N HIS A 125 -4.88 -4.79 -11.28
CA HIS A 125 -6.21 -4.75 -11.92
C HIS A 125 -6.53 -3.44 -12.66
N TYR A 126 -5.69 -2.40 -12.52
CA TYR A 126 -5.72 -1.20 -13.38
C TYR A 126 -4.57 -1.17 -14.41
N ALA A 127 -3.76 -2.23 -14.48
CA ALA A 127 -2.77 -2.44 -15.53
C ALA A 127 -3.40 -3.20 -16.72
N GLU A 128 -4.38 -2.59 -17.40
CA GLU A 128 -4.86 -3.12 -18.68
C GLU A 128 -3.77 -3.00 -19.76
N PRO A 129 -3.49 -4.08 -20.53
CA PRO A 129 -2.79 -3.99 -21.80
C PRO A 129 -3.76 -3.49 -22.88
N ALA A 130 -4.20 -2.23 -22.77
CA ALA A 130 -5.13 -1.59 -23.73
C ALA A 130 -4.44 -1.22 -25.07
N ALA A 131 -3.83 -2.22 -25.71
CA ALA A 131 -3.18 -2.12 -27.02
C ALA A 131 -3.19 -3.46 -27.77
N ASN A 132 -4.36 -4.11 -27.88
CA ASN A 132 -4.74 -4.94 -29.04
C ASN A 132 -6.15 -5.55 -28.87
N ILE A 133 -7.18 -4.88 -29.39
CA ILE A 133 -8.43 -5.55 -29.81
C ILE A 133 -8.76 -5.08 -31.24
N LEU A 134 -8.29 -5.88 -32.19
CA LEU A 134 -8.97 -6.30 -33.42
C LEU A 134 -10.04 -5.35 -34.00
N THR A 135 -9.66 -4.58 -35.02
CA THR A 135 -10.57 -4.27 -36.13
C THR A 135 -10.35 -5.33 -37.22
N LEU A 136 -11.11 -6.43 -37.16
CA LEU A 136 -11.24 -7.38 -38.27
C LEU A 136 -12.28 -6.87 -39.27
N ASP A 137 -12.05 -7.13 -40.56
CA ASP A 137 -12.88 -6.70 -41.66
C ASP A 137 -14.32 -7.28 -41.66
N GLY A 138 -15.26 -6.50 -42.19
CA GLY A 138 -16.32 -7.00 -43.08
C GLY A 138 -17.73 -7.18 -42.51
N ASN A 139 -18.66 -6.30 -42.92
CA ASN A 139 -19.77 -6.70 -43.82
C ASN A 139 -20.68 -5.55 -44.30
N LYS A 140 -20.50 -5.17 -45.58
CA LYS A 140 -21.46 -5.12 -46.71
C LYS A 140 -22.92 -4.59 -46.57
N SER A 141 -23.33 -3.87 -47.63
CA SER A 141 -24.71 -3.49 -48.10
C SER A 141 -25.24 -2.19 -47.47
N ASP A 142 -25.87 -1.23 -48.17
CA ASP A 142 -26.55 -1.17 -49.50
C ASP A 142 -26.11 0.12 -50.27
N ALA A 143 -25.83 0.13 -51.59
CA ALA A 143 -26.69 0.11 -52.80
C ALA A 143 -27.10 1.51 -53.36
N GLU A 144 -26.46 1.92 -54.47
CA GLU A 144 -26.94 2.77 -55.60
C GLU A 144 -25.71 2.98 -56.54
N THR A 145 -25.60 2.52 -57.79
CA THR A 145 -26.41 2.67 -59.03
C THR A 145 -25.89 3.79 -59.94
N VAL A 146 -25.34 3.43 -61.12
CA VAL A 146 -25.14 4.27 -62.35
C VAL A 146 -24.02 5.35 -62.24
N HIS A 147 -23.16 5.73 -63.20
CA HIS A 147 -22.90 5.53 -64.67
C HIS A 147 -21.33 5.56 -64.85
N SER A 148 -20.62 5.26 -65.95
CA SER A 148 -20.92 4.72 -67.30
C SER A 148 -19.62 4.21 -68.00
N GLU A 149 -19.72 3.88 -69.31
CA GLU A 149 -18.73 3.74 -70.39
C GLU A 149 -17.39 2.99 -70.20
N VAL A 150 -17.30 1.88 -70.93
CA VAL A 150 -16.07 1.20 -71.36
C VAL A 150 -15.51 1.88 -72.62
N GLN A 151 -14.19 2.08 -72.69
CA GLN A 151 -13.49 2.07 -73.99
C GLN A 151 -12.66 0.78 -74.12
N HIS A 152 -12.80 0.14 -75.27
CA HIS A 152 -12.14 -1.12 -75.62
C HIS A 152 -10.69 -0.92 -76.11
N PRO A 153 -9.89 -1.99 -76.22
CA PRO A 153 -8.48 -1.95 -76.61
C PRO A 153 -8.26 -2.13 -78.14
N GLU A 154 -6.99 -2.30 -78.52
CA GLU A 154 -6.44 -2.79 -79.82
C GLU A 154 -6.32 -1.74 -80.94
N GLU A 155 -5.08 -1.29 -81.24
CA GLU A 155 -4.11 -1.94 -82.15
C GLU A 155 -2.66 -1.69 -81.68
#